data_AF-A9NHI7-F1
#
_entry.id   AF-A9NHI7-F1
#
_cell.length_a   1.000
_cell.length_b   1.000
_cell.length_c   1.000
_cell.angle_alpha   90.00
_cell.angle_beta   90.00
_cell.angle_gamma   90.00
#
_symmetry.space_group_name_H-M   'P 1'
#
loop_
_entity.id
_entity.type
_entity.pdbx_description
1 polymer ?
#
loop_
_entity_poly.entity_id
_entity_poly.type
_entity_poly.pdbx_seq_one_letter_code
_entity_poly.pdbx_strand_id
1 'polypeptide(L)'
;MNTYNKLQKKFLIWILVEVIITFVLLVVLLFLPLDFNVLMPILFVLLLIGLILSLVLKSKFDYYNFLYRHSALFENLAPAVETNQIILSQAWFEMLKQEKYQQYKSYGGYSIHYKIADGPNSKRSFKTLYIVVAIADNTLSFENEIIEKSINKLEMHLYKNAKYSQRIIYQFKSDKKFTQELAKSTNMVLFARNHKQNIVLINVYHFSDDHVAYFVHSTTNPPTPYYDFASKYLIDLLNK
;
A
#
# COMPACT_ATOMS: atom_id res chain seq x y z
N MET A 1 16.49 8.26 -9.19
CA MET A 1 16.74 8.49 -7.75
C MET A 1 16.99 9.94 -7.25
N ASN A 2 18.00 10.69 -7.75
CA ASN A 2 18.46 11.95 -7.11
C ASN A 2 17.41 13.07 -7.05
N THR A 3 16.54 13.19 -8.06
CA THR A 3 15.57 14.28 -8.16
C THR A 3 14.45 14.15 -7.11
N TYR A 4 13.84 12.97 -6.96
CA TYR A 4 12.74 12.77 -6.00
C TYR A 4 13.22 12.85 -4.55
N ASN A 5 14.41 12.31 -4.24
CA ASN A 5 15.04 12.45 -2.92
C ASN A 5 15.33 13.94 -2.59
N LYS A 6 15.89 14.70 -3.56
CA LYS A 6 16.11 16.15 -3.40
C LYS A 6 14.79 16.90 -3.17
N LEU A 7 13.73 16.58 -3.92
CA LEU A 7 12.42 17.20 -3.75
C LEU A 7 11.79 16.85 -2.40
N GLN A 8 11.83 15.59 -1.98
CA GLN A 8 11.37 15.16 -0.65
C GLN A 8 12.07 15.94 0.46
N LYS A 9 13.40 16.01 0.44
CA LYS A 9 14.19 16.78 1.41
C LYS A 9 13.87 18.27 1.37
N LYS A 10 13.71 18.84 0.17
CA LYS A 10 13.29 20.23 -0.01
C LYS A 10 11.96 20.49 0.71
N PHE A 11 10.92 19.70 0.47
CA PHE A 11 9.62 19.90 1.13
C PHE A 11 9.67 19.68 2.65
N LEU A 12 10.49 18.74 3.14
CA LEU A 12 10.74 18.61 4.58
C LEU A 12 11.34 19.88 5.17
N ILE A 13 12.33 20.47 4.49
CA ILE A 13 12.95 21.73 4.91
C ILE A 13 11.92 22.87 4.88
N TRP A 14 11.07 22.96 3.85
CA TRP A 14 10.01 23.97 3.79
C TRP A 14 9.02 23.87 4.96
N ILE A 15 8.65 22.64 5.37
CA ILE A 15 7.80 22.43 6.55
C ILE A 15 8.51 22.94 7.81
N LEU A 16 9.78 22.60 8.00
CA LEU A 16 10.54 23.06 9.17
C LEU A 16 10.67 24.59 9.20
N VAL A 17 10.97 25.20 8.06
CA VAL A 17 11.07 26.66 7.92
C VAL A 17 9.72 27.33 8.19
N GLU A 18 8.62 26.80 7.68
CA GLU A 18 7.27 27.32 7.94
C GLU A 18 6.95 27.30 9.43
N VAL A 19 7.19 26.17 10.11
CA VAL A 19 6.98 26.06 11.57
C VAL A 19 7.82 27.07 12.35
N ILE A 20 9.09 27.26 11.97
CA ILE A 20 9.97 28.24 12.62
C ILE A 20 9.47 29.67 12.39
N ILE A 21 9.09 30.02 11.15
CA ILE A 21 8.58 31.37 10.83
C ILE A 21 7.29 31.62 11.60
N THR A 22 6.33 30.68 11.58
CA THR A 22 5.08 30.79 12.31
C THR A 22 5.34 30.97 13.81
N PHE A 23 6.28 30.22 14.38
CA PHE A 23 6.67 30.36 15.79
C PHE A 23 7.29 31.73 16.11
N VAL A 24 8.23 32.21 15.28
CA VAL A 24 8.85 33.53 15.47
C VAL A 24 7.80 34.64 15.38
N LEU A 25 6.89 34.56 14.42
CA LEU A 25 5.79 35.53 14.27
C LEU A 25 4.87 35.54 15.49
N LEU A 26 4.53 34.36 16.03
CA LEU A 26 3.76 34.26 17.28
C LEU A 26 4.47 34.95 18.44
N VAL A 27 5.78 34.69 18.62
CA VAL A 27 6.58 35.32 19.69
C VAL A 27 6.62 36.83 19.51
N VAL A 28 6.90 37.33 18.31
CA VAL A 28 6.95 38.77 18.02
C VAL A 28 5.61 39.46 18.30
N LEU A 29 4.50 38.85 17.87
CA LEU A 29 3.16 39.39 18.09
C LEU A 29 2.82 39.54 19.59
N LEU A 30 3.32 38.64 20.45
CA LEU A 30 3.09 38.70 21.89
C LEU A 30 3.83 39.85 22.58
N PHE A 31 4.90 40.38 21.99
CA PHE A 31 5.66 41.52 22.52
C PHE A 31 5.17 42.88 22.02
N LEU A 32 4.22 42.92 21.08
CA LEU A 32 3.66 44.17 20.58
C LEU A 32 2.60 44.71 21.57
N PRO A 33 2.55 46.04 21.79
CA PRO A 33 1.58 46.68 22.69
C PRO A 33 0.21 46.78 22.00
N LEU A 34 -0.39 45.65 21.66
CA LEU A 34 -1.72 45.55 21.05
C LEU A 34 -2.77 45.19 22.10
N ASP A 35 -3.95 45.79 21.97
CA ASP A 35 -5.10 45.39 22.78
C ASP A 35 -5.48 43.93 22.53
N PHE A 36 -5.90 43.24 23.59
CA PHE A 36 -6.25 41.82 23.54
C PHE A 36 -7.32 41.50 22.47
N ASN A 37 -8.31 42.38 22.34
CA ASN A 37 -9.41 42.23 21.37
C ASN A 37 -8.94 42.30 19.90
N VAL A 38 -7.77 42.89 19.65
CA VAL A 38 -7.16 42.98 18.31
C VAL A 38 -6.13 41.88 18.10
N LEU A 39 -5.33 41.58 19.14
CA LEU A 39 -4.28 40.57 19.10
C LEU A 39 -4.85 39.16 18.84
N MET A 40 -5.94 38.78 19.52
CA MET A 40 -6.49 37.43 19.42
C MET A 40 -6.97 37.04 18.02
N PRO A 41 -7.74 37.88 17.29
CA PRO A 41 -8.07 37.61 15.90
C PRO A 41 -6.85 37.48 14.99
N ILE A 42 -5.81 38.31 15.17
CA ILE A 42 -4.58 38.24 14.36
C ILE A 42 -3.86 36.91 14.58
N LEU A 43 -3.72 36.47 15.83
CA LEU A 43 -3.10 35.18 16.16
C LEU A 43 -3.89 34.02 15.55
N PHE A 44 -5.23 34.06 15.62
CA PHE A 44 -6.08 33.04 15.02
C PHE A 44 -5.88 32.94 13.51
N VAL A 45 -5.87 34.08 12.80
CA VAL A 45 -5.65 34.12 11.35
C VAL A 45 -4.26 33.60 11.00
N LEU A 46 -3.22 34.00 11.75
CA LEU A 46 -1.86 33.52 11.54
C LEU A 46 -1.76 31.99 11.69
N LEU A 47 -2.34 31.43 12.75
CA LEU A 47 -2.38 29.99 12.98
C LEU A 47 -3.15 29.24 11.89
N LEU A 48 -4.25 29.82 11.41
CA LEU A 48 -5.06 29.24 10.33
C LEU A 48 -4.28 29.21 9.00
N ILE A 49 -3.56 30.28 8.67
CA ILE A 49 -2.67 30.33 7.50
C ILE A 49 -1.56 29.29 7.63
N GLY A 50 -0.89 29.22 8.79
CA GLY A 50 0.14 28.22 9.07
C GLY A 50 -0.38 26.79 8.90
N LEU A 51 -1.56 26.49 9.45
CA LEU A 51 -2.21 25.18 9.30
C LEU A 51 -2.45 24.82 7.83
N ILE A 52 -3.01 25.74 7.03
CA ILE A 52 -3.27 25.50 5.61
C ILE A 52 -1.96 25.24 4.86
N LEU A 53 -0.93 26.06 5.09
CA LEU A 53 0.39 25.89 4.46
C LEU A 53 1.02 24.54 4.84
N SER A 54 0.98 24.18 6.13
CA SER A 54 1.44 22.90 6.63
C SER A 54 0.74 21.71 5.96
N LEU A 55 -0.58 21.76 5.77
CA LEU A 55 -1.33 20.72 5.08
C LEU A 55 -0.92 20.57 3.60
N VAL A 56 -0.75 21.68 2.89
CA VAL A 56 -0.32 21.70 1.48
C VAL A 56 1.11 21.14 1.35
N LEU A 57 2.05 21.61 2.17
CA LEU A 57 3.43 21.15 2.16
C LEU A 57 3.54 19.68 2.54
N LYS A 58 2.80 19.23 3.55
CA LYS A 58 2.72 17.82 3.95
C LYS A 58 2.23 16.94 2.80
N SER A 59 1.16 17.36 2.09
CA SER A 59 0.64 16.62 0.94
C SER A 59 1.70 16.46 -0.16
N LYS A 60 2.44 17.53 -0.48
CA LYS A 60 3.56 17.46 -1.44
C LYS A 60 4.69 16.56 -0.95
N PHE A 61 5.07 16.65 0.33
CA PHE A 61 6.08 15.77 0.92
C PHE A 61 5.67 14.29 0.83
N ASP A 62 4.44 13.95 1.22
CA ASP A 62 3.91 12.60 1.19
C ASP A 62 3.94 12.03 -0.24
N TYR A 63 3.54 12.84 -1.23
CA TYR A 63 3.61 12.49 -2.65
C TYR A 63 5.05 12.17 -3.12
N TYR A 64 6.02 13.05 -2.85
CA TYR A 64 7.40 12.81 -3.28
C TYR A 64 8.08 11.67 -2.51
N ASN A 65 7.71 11.47 -1.25
CA ASN A 65 8.17 10.31 -0.47
C ASN A 65 7.61 9.00 -1.05
N PHE A 66 6.35 8.98 -1.48
CA PHE A 66 5.77 7.83 -2.20
C PHE A 66 6.53 7.55 -3.50
N LEU A 67 6.72 8.56 -4.36
CA LEU A 67 7.47 8.42 -5.61
C LEU A 67 8.91 7.95 -5.39
N TYR A 68 9.59 8.49 -4.37
CA TYR A 68 10.95 8.09 -4.04
C TYR A 68 11.02 6.61 -3.63
N ARG A 69 10.13 6.17 -2.74
CA ARG A 69 10.06 4.76 -2.30
C ARG A 69 9.68 3.83 -3.44
N HIS A 70 8.75 4.25 -4.29
CA HIS A 70 8.38 3.52 -5.49
C HIS A 70 9.58 3.37 -6.42
N SER A 71 10.26 4.47 -6.77
CA SER A 71 11.50 4.45 -7.57
C SER A 71 12.56 3.54 -6.99
N ALA A 72 12.79 3.59 -5.67
CA ALA A 72 13.81 2.78 -5.01
C ALA A 72 13.50 1.27 -5.05
N LEU A 73 12.21 0.90 -4.98
CA LEU A 73 11.76 -0.49 -5.12
C LEU A 73 12.09 -1.05 -6.51
N PHE A 74 11.84 -0.28 -7.57
CA PHE A 74 12.14 -0.71 -8.95
C PHE A 74 13.63 -0.69 -9.29
N GLU A 75 14.40 0.22 -8.71
CA GLU A 75 15.87 0.23 -8.88
C GLU A 75 16.54 -0.98 -8.20
N ASN A 76 15.93 -1.55 -7.17
CA ASN A 76 16.43 -2.72 -6.43
C ASN A 76 15.49 -3.92 -6.57
N LEU A 77 14.95 -4.10 -7.78
CA LEU A 77 14.01 -5.16 -8.08
C LEU A 77 14.70 -6.52 -7.92
N ALA A 78 14.15 -7.36 -7.07
CA ALA A 78 14.58 -8.74 -6.92
C ALA A 78 14.03 -9.60 -8.09
N PRO A 79 14.67 -10.73 -8.41
CA PRO A 79 14.23 -11.60 -9.50
C PRO A 79 12.87 -12.24 -9.21
N ALA A 80 12.30 -12.86 -10.25
CA ALA A 80 11.14 -13.73 -10.12
C ALA A 80 11.41 -14.85 -9.11
N VAL A 81 10.35 -15.31 -8.45
CA VAL A 81 10.43 -16.31 -7.39
C VAL A 81 9.99 -17.65 -7.97
N GLU A 82 10.82 -18.68 -7.84
CA GLU A 82 10.45 -20.05 -8.19
C GLU A 82 9.25 -20.49 -7.34
N THR A 83 8.32 -21.23 -7.94
CA THR A 83 7.11 -21.71 -7.26
C THR A 83 6.85 -23.16 -7.61
N ASN A 84 6.58 -23.96 -6.58
CA ASN A 84 6.20 -25.36 -6.73
C ASN A 84 4.70 -25.51 -7.06
N GLN A 85 3.94 -24.42 -6.91
CA GLN A 85 2.49 -24.40 -7.06
C GLN A 85 2.09 -23.94 -8.46
N ILE A 86 1.15 -24.67 -9.08
CA ILE A 86 0.44 -24.21 -10.27
C ILE A 86 -0.67 -23.27 -9.78
N ILE A 87 -0.42 -21.97 -9.83
CA ILE A 87 -1.40 -20.96 -9.39
C ILE A 87 -2.69 -21.07 -10.21
N LEU A 88 -3.85 -20.86 -9.58
CA LEU A 88 -5.20 -21.04 -10.13
C LEU A 88 -5.62 -22.51 -10.37
N SER A 89 -4.78 -23.49 -10.03
CA SER A 89 -5.18 -24.91 -10.05
C SER A 89 -6.05 -25.29 -8.85
N GLN A 90 -6.74 -26.43 -8.94
CA GLN A 90 -7.50 -26.97 -7.80
C GLN A 90 -6.59 -27.20 -6.57
N ALA A 91 -5.37 -27.72 -6.78
CA ALA A 91 -4.42 -27.96 -5.70
C ALA A 91 -4.06 -26.65 -4.98
N TRP A 92 -3.86 -25.56 -5.73
CA TRP A 92 -3.60 -24.25 -5.16
C TRP A 92 -4.79 -23.72 -4.33
N PHE A 93 -6.04 -23.93 -4.79
CA PHE A 93 -7.22 -23.57 -3.99
C PHE A 93 -7.37 -24.42 -2.71
N GLU A 94 -7.01 -25.70 -2.75
CA GLU A 94 -6.98 -26.53 -1.53
C GLU A 94 -5.89 -26.06 -0.56
N MET A 95 -4.70 -25.67 -1.05
CA MET A 95 -3.66 -25.05 -0.22
C MET A 95 -4.17 -23.77 0.45
N LEU A 96 -4.86 -22.89 -0.29
CA LEU A 96 -5.46 -21.69 0.30
C LEU A 96 -6.44 -22.03 1.43
N LYS A 97 -7.27 -23.07 1.28
CA LYS A 97 -8.18 -23.53 2.34
C LYS A 97 -7.41 -24.05 3.57
N GLN A 98 -6.34 -24.82 3.37
CA GLN A 98 -5.46 -25.28 4.46
C GLN A 98 -4.83 -24.10 5.21
N GLU A 99 -4.49 -23.03 4.48
CA GLU A 99 -4.03 -21.75 5.02
C GLU A 99 -5.13 -20.88 5.64
N LYS A 100 -6.32 -21.46 5.86
CA LYS A 100 -7.50 -20.85 6.48
C LYS A 100 -8.11 -19.70 5.67
N TYR A 101 -7.86 -19.65 4.35
CA TYR A 101 -8.62 -18.76 3.48
C TYR A 101 -10.02 -19.32 3.24
N GLN A 102 -11.01 -18.43 3.35
CA GLN A 102 -12.40 -18.71 3.04
C GLN A 102 -12.76 -18.04 1.72
N GLN A 103 -13.48 -18.74 0.86
CA GLN A 103 -14.00 -18.17 -0.36
C GLN A 103 -15.18 -17.24 -0.02
N TYR A 104 -15.09 -15.97 -0.43
CA TYR A 104 -16.20 -15.04 -0.30
C TYR A 104 -17.19 -15.22 -1.45
N LYS A 105 -16.70 -15.10 -2.69
CA LYS A 105 -17.52 -15.21 -3.89
C LYS A 105 -16.67 -15.57 -5.10
N SER A 106 -17.24 -16.39 -5.99
CA SER A 106 -16.72 -16.61 -7.34
C SER A 106 -17.55 -15.81 -8.34
N TYR A 107 -16.86 -15.17 -9.26
CA TYR A 107 -17.39 -14.47 -10.42
C TYR A 107 -16.84 -15.21 -11.65
N GLY A 108 -17.58 -15.28 -12.75
CA GLY A 108 -17.21 -16.14 -13.90
C GLY A 108 -15.77 -16.00 -14.40
N GLY A 109 -15.12 -14.85 -14.20
CA GLY A 109 -13.71 -14.62 -14.55
C GLY A 109 -12.72 -14.44 -13.39
N TYR A 110 -13.18 -14.37 -12.14
CA TYR A 110 -12.29 -14.24 -10.97
C TYR A 110 -12.97 -14.66 -9.68
N SER A 111 -12.20 -15.06 -8.67
CA SER A 111 -12.73 -15.39 -7.34
C SER A 111 -11.98 -14.66 -6.23
N ILE A 112 -12.70 -14.35 -5.15
CA ILE A 112 -12.14 -13.66 -3.99
C ILE A 112 -12.13 -14.61 -2.79
N HIS A 113 -10.95 -14.77 -2.22
CA HIS A 113 -10.68 -15.53 -1.00
C HIS A 113 -10.12 -14.59 0.06
N TYR A 114 -10.42 -14.84 1.33
CA TYR A 114 -9.93 -13.98 2.40
C TYR A 114 -9.66 -14.74 3.70
N LYS A 115 -8.80 -14.16 4.53
CA LYS A 115 -8.65 -14.57 5.94
C LYS A 115 -8.31 -13.37 6.82
N ILE A 116 -8.59 -13.50 8.11
CA ILE A 116 -8.24 -12.48 9.10
C ILE A 116 -7.30 -13.10 10.11
N ALA A 117 -6.04 -12.64 10.10
CA ALA A 117 -4.97 -13.18 10.91
C ALA A 117 -4.05 -12.07 11.44
N ASP A 118 -3.11 -12.44 12.30
CA ASP A 118 -2.11 -11.50 12.79
C ASP A 118 -1.17 -11.10 11.65
N GLY A 119 -0.82 -9.82 11.58
CA GLY A 119 0.08 -9.29 10.57
C GLY A 119 1.48 -8.97 11.10
N PRO A 120 2.21 -8.02 10.48
CA PRO A 120 3.59 -7.69 10.86
C PRO A 120 3.73 -7.15 12.29
N ASN A 121 2.63 -6.76 12.93
CA ASN A 121 2.63 -6.29 14.31
C ASN A 121 1.60 -7.08 15.13
N SER A 122 2.00 -8.28 15.55
CA SER A 122 1.19 -9.21 16.34
C SER A 122 0.78 -8.67 17.71
N LYS A 123 1.44 -7.62 18.21
CA LYS A 123 1.11 -6.96 19.49
C LYS A 123 -0.05 -5.96 19.38
N ARG A 124 -0.58 -5.68 18.19
CA ARG A 124 -1.71 -4.75 18.00
C ARG A 124 -3.04 -5.46 18.19
N SER A 125 -4.00 -4.73 18.76
CA SER A 125 -5.38 -5.20 18.97
C SER A 125 -6.16 -5.48 17.68
N PHE A 126 -5.72 -4.93 16.55
CA PHE A 126 -6.39 -5.08 15.27
C PHE A 126 -5.63 -6.02 14.35
N LYS A 127 -6.34 -7.00 13.80
CA LYS A 127 -5.82 -8.00 12.86
C LYS A 127 -5.60 -7.43 11.45
N THR A 128 -5.05 -8.25 10.58
CA THR A 128 -4.85 -8.00 9.16
C THR A 128 -5.84 -8.82 8.35
N LEU A 129 -6.54 -8.16 7.43
CA LEU A 129 -7.34 -8.80 6.39
C LEU A 129 -6.42 -9.14 5.22
N TYR A 130 -6.28 -10.42 4.94
CA TYR A 130 -5.61 -10.93 3.75
C TYR A 130 -6.67 -11.24 2.71
N ILE A 131 -6.49 -10.73 1.49
CA ILE A 131 -7.38 -10.94 0.36
C ILE A 131 -6.56 -11.54 -0.77
N VAL A 132 -7.02 -12.65 -1.32
CA VAL A 132 -6.47 -13.28 -2.52
C VAL A 132 -7.54 -13.17 -3.61
N VAL A 133 -7.20 -12.48 -4.68
CA VAL A 133 -8.01 -12.40 -5.90
C VAL A 133 -7.38 -13.30 -6.94
N ALA A 134 -8.09 -14.36 -7.31
CA ALA A 134 -7.68 -15.31 -8.33
C ALA A 134 -8.37 -14.92 -9.65
N ILE A 135 -7.64 -14.32 -10.59
CA ILE A 135 -8.17 -13.82 -11.87
C ILE A 135 -7.89 -14.88 -12.94
N ALA A 136 -8.92 -15.63 -13.31
CA ALA A 136 -8.84 -16.68 -14.31
C ALA A 136 -9.09 -16.18 -15.74
N ASP A 137 -9.85 -15.08 -15.88
CA ASP A 137 -10.12 -14.44 -17.16
C ASP A 137 -9.00 -13.45 -17.51
N ASN A 138 -8.23 -13.79 -18.54
CA ASN A 138 -7.09 -12.99 -19.00
C ASN A 138 -7.50 -11.62 -19.56
N THR A 139 -8.77 -11.43 -19.94
CA THR A 139 -9.29 -10.14 -20.44
C THR A 139 -9.41 -9.09 -19.33
N LEU A 140 -9.51 -9.51 -18.07
CA LEU A 140 -9.63 -8.60 -16.92
C LEU A 140 -8.24 -8.14 -16.49
N SER A 141 -7.90 -6.86 -16.62
CA SER A 141 -6.66 -6.31 -16.07
C SER A 141 -6.63 -6.36 -14.52
N PHE A 142 -5.44 -6.25 -13.92
CA PHE A 142 -5.31 -6.08 -12.47
C PHE A 142 -6.04 -4.81 -11.96
N GLU A 143 -6.09 -3.79 -12.81
CA GLU A 143 -6.75 -2.49 -12.57
C GLU A 143 -8.27 -2.50 -12.82
N ASN A 144 -8.89 -3.67 -12.99
CA ASN A 144 -10.29 -3.74 -13.35
C ASN A 144 -11.19 -3.24 -12.19
N GLU A 145 -11.99 -2.19 -12.46
CA GLU A 145 -12.89 -1.59 -11.47
C GLU A 145 -13.90 -2.57 -10.87
N ILE A 146 -14.30 -3.61 -11.60
CA ILE A 146 -15.27 -4.61 -11.10
C ILE A 146 -14.63 -5.43 -9.98
N ILE A 147 -13.34 -5.76 -10.09
CA ILE A 147 -12.59 -6.44 -9.04
C ILE A 147 -12.49 -5.53 -7.81
N GLU A 148 -12.14 -4.25 -7.99
CA GLU A 148 -12.07 -3.27 -6.90
C GLU A 148 -13.43 -3.12 -6.17
N LYS A 149 -14.52 -2.97 -6.93
CA LYS A 149 -15.89 -2.90 -6.40
C LYS A 149 -16.26 -4.16 -5.61
N SER A 150 -15.81 -5.33 -6.05
CA SER A 150 -16.03 -6.59 -5.34
C SER A 150 -15.20 -6.73 -4.06
N ILE A 151 -13.96 -6.23 -4.04
CA ILE A 151 -13.15 -6.13 -2.82
C ILE A 151 -13.83 -5.20 -1.80
N ASN A 152 -14.30 -4.03 -2.24
CA ASN A 152 -15.00 -3.09 -1.37
C ASN A 152 -16.28 -3.69 -0.77
N LYS A 153 -17.02 -4.50 -1.55
CA LYS A 153 -18.19 -5.24 -1.05
C LYS A 153 -17.82 -6.28 0.02
N LEU A 154 -16.71 -7.00 -0.15
CA LEU A 154 -16.19 -7.89 0.88
C LEU A 154 -15.87 -7.10 2.16
N GLU A 155 -15.16 -5.97 2.04
CA GLU A 155 -14.81 -5.16 3.20
C GLU A 155 -16.03 -4.65 3.97
N MET A 156 -17.04 -4.16 3.25
CA MET A 156 -18.33 -3.75 3.84
C MET A 156 -19.04 -4.90 4.54
N HIS A 157 -19.00 -6.10 3.96
CA HIS A 157 -19.57 -7.31 4.58
C HIS A 157 -18.86 -7.66 5.90
N LEU A 158 -17.53 -7.53 5.94
CA LEU A 158 -16.72 -7.84 7.12
C LEU A 158 -16.73 -6.74 8.18
N TYR A 159 -17.01 -5.48 7.80
CA TYR A 159 -16.94 -4.31 8.68
C TYR A 159 -17.73 -4.48 9.99
N LYS A 160 -18.86 -5.19 9.96
CA LYS A 160 -19.71 -5.42 11.14
C LYS A 160 -19.23 -6.56 12.04
N ASN A 161 -18.52 -7.55 11.47
CA ASN A 161 -18.30 -8.84 12.12
C ASN A 161 -16.83 -9.09 12.50
N ALA A 162 -15.89 -8.32 11.94
CA ALA A 162 -14.47 -8.54 12.18
C ALA A 162 -13.70 -7.24 12.41
N LYS A 163 -12.86 -7.24 13.45
CA LYS A 163 -11.96 -6.13 13.77
C LYS A 163 -10.62 -6.31 13.07
N TYR A 164 -10.45 -5.68 11.92
CA TYR A 164 -9.17 -5.56 11.23
C TYR A 164 -8.87 -4.08 10.95
N SER A 165 -7.59 -3.76 10.80
CA SER A 165 -7.15 -2.40 10.44
C SER A 165 -6.18 -2.38 9.27
N GLN A 166 -5.54 -3.50 8.99
CA GLN A 166 -4.55 -3.66 7.92
C GLN A 166 -5.15 -4.50 6.81
N ARG A 167 -4.75 -4.23 5.58
CA ARG A 167 -5.16 -4.97 4.39
C ARG A 167 -3.93 -5.38 3.60
N ILE A 168 -3.87 -6.64 3.24
CA ILE A 168 -2.89 -7.19 2.32
C ILE A 168 -3.66 -7.90 1.22
N ILE A 169 -3.51 -7.41 -0.01
CA ILE A 169 -4.26 -7.85 -1.17
C ILE A 169 -3.26 -8.43 -2.17
N TYR A 170 -3.47 -9.67 -2.56
CA TYR A 170 -2.72 -10.34 -3.60
C TYR A 170 -3.66 -10.58 -4.78
N GLN A 171 -3.28 -10.11 -5.97
CA GLN A 171 -4.01 -10.42 -7.19
C GLN A 171 -3.17 -11.36 -8.04
N PHE A 172 -3.70 -12.53 -8.35
CA PHE A 172 -2.99 -13.57 -9.10
C PHE A 172 -3.58 -13.73 -10.49
N LYS A 173 -2.69 -13.79 -11.47
CA LYS A 173 -2.95 -14.29 -12.83
C LYS A 173 -1.95 -15.39 -13.17
N SER A 174 -2.28 -16.22 -14.16
CA SER A 174 -1.38 -17.23 -14.68
C SER A 174 -1.34 -17.19 -16.21
N ASP A 175 -0.16 -17.40 -16.78
CA ASP A 175 0.05 -17.73 -18.18
C ASP A 175 1.02 -18.93 -18.27
N LYS A 176 1.30 -19.40 -19.48
CA LYS A 176 2.24 -20.48 -19.72
C LYS A 176 3.68 -20.01 -19.69
N LYS A 177 4.00 -18.96 -20.45
CA LYS A 177 5.38 -18.51 -20.68
C LYS A 177 5.61 -17.08 -20.24
N PHE A 178 6.80 -16.84 -19.70
CA PHE A 178 7.26 -15.52 -19.35
C PHE A 178 7.29 -14.58 -20.57
N THR A 179 6.69 -13.41 -20.42
CA THR A 179 6.90 -12.28 -21.33
C THR A 179 7.10 -11.00 -20.53
N GLN A 180 7.93 -10.08 -21.06
CA GLN A 180 8.18 -8.80 -20.40
C GLN A 180 6.92 -7.95 -20.27
N GLU A 181 5.96 -8.06 -21.19
CA GLU A 181 4.69 -7.32 -21.14
C GLU A 181 3.81 -7.78 -19.99
N LEU A 182 3.69 -9.10 -19.80
CA LEU A 182 2.94 -9.68 -18.68
C LEU A 182 3.63 -9.35 -17.34
N ALA A 183 4.96 -9.43 -17.28
CA ALA A 183 5.72 -8.99 -16.11
C ALA A 183 5.46 -7.51 -15.79
N LYS A 184 5.49 -6.61 -16.79
CA LYS A 184 5.19 -5.18 -16.61
C LYS A 184 3.79 -4.91 -16.08
N SER A 185 2.81 -5.76 -16.39
CA SER A 185 1.45 -5.61 -15.85
C SER A 185 1.38 -5.73 -14.33
N THR A 186 2.39 -6.33 -13.69
CA THR A 186 2.49 -6.41 -12.22
C THR A 186 3.10 -5.16 -11.58
N ASN A 187 3.58 -4.20 -12.39
CA ASN A 187 4.28 -3.02 -11.88
C ASN A 187 3.39 -2.08 -11.05
N MET A 188 2.07 -2.19 -11.18
CA MET A 188 1.19 -1.44 -10.29
C MET A 188 1.21 -2.07 -8.90
N VAL A 189 1.93 -1.42 -7.98
CA VAL A 189 1.95 -1.77 -6.57
C VAL A 189 1.36 -0.64 -5.73
N LEU A 190 0.53 -0.99 -4.75
CA LEU A 190 -0.02 -0.03 -3.79
C LEU A 190 0.55 -0.30 -2.41
N PHE A 191 1.09 0.73 -1.77
CA PHE A 191 1.47 0.73 -0.37
C PHE A 191 0.98 2.02 0.29
N ALA A 192 -0.33 2.09 0.54
CA ALA A 192 -0.96 3.25 1.15
C ALA A 192 -0.98 3.12 2.67
N ARG A 193 -0.70 4.22 3.37
CA ARG A 193 -0.88 4.34 4.82
C ARG A 193 -1.84 5.48 5.12
N ASN A 194 -2.97 5.16 5.74
CA ASN A 194 -3.91 6.13 6.28
C ASN A 194 -4.00 5.97 7.80
N HIS A 195 -3.33 6.84 8.55
CA HIS A 195 -3.21 6.77 10.00
C HIS A 195 -2.71 5.39 10.52
N LYS A 196 -3.61 4.63 11.15
CA LYS A 196 -3.37 3.29 11.70
C LYS A 196 -3.64 2.18 10.69
N GLN A 197 -4.16 2.49 9.50
CA GLN A 197 -4.49 1.53 8.46
C GLN A 197 -3.40 1.52 7.39
N ASN A 198 -2.93 0.33 7.05
CA ASN A 198 -2.03 0.12 5.92
C ASN A 198 -2.72 -0.79 4.91
N ILE A 199 -2.59 -0.45 3.64
CA ILE A 199 -3.11 -1.22 2.52
C ILE A 199 -1.91 -1.53 1.64
N VAL A 200 -1.65 -2.82 1.46
CA VAL A 200 -0.66 -3.34 0.52
C VAL A 200 -1.40 -4.11 -0.56
N LEU A 201 -1.15 -3.79 -1.82
CA LEU A 201 -1.62 -4.55 -2.98
C LEU A 201 -0.40 -4.96 -3.81
N ILE A 202 -0.26 -6.27 -4.03
CA ILE A 202 0.79 -6.87 -4.85
C ILE A 202 0.13 -7.69 -5.95
N ASN A 203 0.46 -7.35 -7.20
CA ASN A 203 0.07 -8.11 -8.37
C ASN A 203 1.09 -9.21 -8.64
N VAL A 204 0.61 -10.40 -8.93
CA VAL A 204 1.43 -11.60 -9.12
C VAL A 204 1.04 -12.26 -10.43
N TYR A 205 2.03 -12.49 -11.28
CA TYR A 205 1.87 -13.25 -12.50
C TYR A 205 2.65 -14.57 -12.38
N HIS A 206 1.96 -15.68 -12.53
CA HIS A 206 2.56 -17.00 -12.57
C HIS A 206 2.78 -17.45 -14.02
N PHE A 207 3.93 -18.07 -14.29
CA PHE A 207 4.29 -18.65 -15.57
C PHE A 207 4.49 -20.15 -15.37
N SER A 208 3.52 -20.95 -15.83
CA SER A 208 3.46 -22.37 -15.49
C SER A 208 4.56 -23.22 -16.11
N ASP A 209 4.99 -22.90 -17.33
CA ASP A 209 6.04 -23.65 -18.03
C ASP A 209 7.42 -23.38 -17.41
N ASP A 210 7.60 -22.16 -16.90
CA ASP A 210 8.84 -21.69 -16.30
C ASP A 210 8.89 -21.93 -14.78
N HIS A 211 7.79 -22.39 -14.16
CA HIS A 211 7.63 -22.58 -12.71
C HIS A 211 8.03 -21.35 -11.86
N VAL A 212 7.73 -20.15 -12.35
CA VAL A 212 8.07 -18.89 -11.66
C VAL A 212 6.85 -17.99 -11.46
N ALA A 213 6.86 -17.25 -10.37
CA ALA A 213 5.94 -16.16 -10.09
C ALA A 213 6.71 -14.83 -10.11
N TYR A 214 6.25 -13.92 -10.96
CA TYR A 214 6.76 -12.57 -11.06
C TYR A 214 5.85 -11.61 -10.30
N PHE A 215 6.44 -10.79 -9.44
CA PHE A 215 5.81 -9.65 -8.78
C PHE A 215 6.90 -8.66 -8.40
N VAL A 216 6.52 -7.41 -8.15
CA VAL A 216 7.49 -6.38 -7.77
C VAL A 216 7.87 -6.53 -6.30
N HIS A 217 9.13 -6.82 -6.01
CA HIS A 217 9.65 -6.85 -4.65
C HIS A 217 11.12 -6.47 -4.58
N SER A 218 11.60 -6.14 -3.38
CA SER A 218 13.01 -5.86 -3.11
C SER A 218 13.38 -6.44 -1.77
N THR A 219 14.47 -7.19 -1.72
CA THR A 219 15.04 -7.75 -0.48
C THR A 219 15.85 -6.72 0.30
N THR A 220 16.33 -5.66 -0.38
CA THR A 220 17.21 -4.65 0.21
C THR A 220 16.48 -3.35 0.54
N ASN A 221 15.55 -2.92 -0.31
CA ASN A 221 14.88 -1.62 -0.19
C ASN A 221 13.34 -1.73 -0.32
N PRO A 222 12.65 -2.45 0.59
CA PRO A 222 11.20 -2.45 0.58
C PRO A 222 10.63 -1.06 0.95
N PRO A 223 9.55 -0.60 0.30
CA PRO A 223 9.04 0.77 0.46
C PRO A 223 8.45 1.02 1.85
N THR A 224 7.95 -0.01 2.52
CA THR A 224 7.47 0.04 3.91
C THR A 224 7.69 -1.31 4.61
N PRO A 225 7.76 -1.35 5.96
CA PRO A 225 7.80 -2.62 6.69
C PRO A 225 6.58 -3.52 6.45
N TYR A 226 5.42 -2.92 6.16
CA TYR A 226 4.21 -3.68 5.83
C TYR A 226 4.32 -4.35 4.46
N TYR A 227 4.93 -3.66 3.49
CA TYR A 227 5.21 -4.22 2.17
C TYR A 227 6.25 -5.33 2.22
N ASP A 228 7.32 -5.13 3.00
CA ASP A 228 8.34 -6.16 3.25
C ASP A 228 7.72 -7.44 3.81
N PHE A 229 6.89 -7.30 4.86
CA PHE A 229 6.17 -8.42 5.43
C PHE A 229 5.22 -9.10 4.43
N ALA A 230 4.45 -8.33 3.67
CA ALA A 230 3.56 -8.89 2.65
C ALA A 230 4.34 -9.65 1.57
N SER A 231 5.46 -9.10 1.11
CA SER A 231 6.32 -9.74 0.11
C SER A 231 6.88 -11.06 0.62
N LYS A 232 7.40 -11.09 1.86
CA LYS A 232 7.91 -12.32 2.49
C LYS A 232 6.82 -13.35 2.69
N TYR A 233 5.66 -12.94 3.19
CA TYR A 233 4.51 -13.83 3.35
C TYR A 233 4.04 -14.41 2.01
N LEU A 234 4.06 -13.62 0.94
CA LEU A 234 3.72 -14.09 -0.40
C LEU A 234 4.73 -15.12 -0.91
N ILE A 235 6.03 -14.90 -0.70
CA ILE A 235 7.08 -15.87 -1.04
C ILE A 235 6.85 -17.19 -0.30
N ASP A 236 6.56 -17.13 1.00
CA ASP A 236 6.23 -18.33 1.78
C ASP A 236 4.99 -19.05 1.24
N LEU A 237 3.97 -18.30 0.80
CA LEU A 237 2.75 -18.86 0.22
C LEU A 237 2.99 -19.54 -1.14
N LEU A 238 3.95 -19.04 -1.93
CA LEU A 238 4.33 -19.61 -3.23
C LEU A 238 5.16 -20.89 -3.12
N ASN A 239 5.88 -21.07 -2.00
CA ASN A 239 6.78 -22.19 -1.77
C ASN A 239 6.18 -23.37 -0.99
N LYS A 240 4.98 -23.21 -0.44
CA LYS A 240 4.21 -24.30 0.18
C LYS A 240 3.80 -25.34 -0.85
#